data_AF-A0A367IRB7-F1
#
_entry.id   AF-A0A367IRB7-F1
#
_cell.length_a   1.000
_cell.length_b   1.000
_cell.length_c   1.000
_cell.angle_alpha   90.00
_cell.angle_beta   90.00
_cell.angle_gamma   90.00
#
_symmetry.space_group_name_H-M   'P 1'
#
loop_
_entity.id
_entity.type
_entity.pdbx_description
1 polymer ?
#
loop_
_entity_poly.entity_id
_entity_poly.type
_entity_poly.pdbx_seq_one_letter_code
_entity_poly.pdbx_strand_id
1 'polypeptide(L)'
;QPSTRDLLIHLKQGNYQAALDLVTELDLDKDVVFKTQWLQQVKKKEPDIQPKDVELLEQVQDDAWLIGQCLETLADEYSVQKQLLTLGLERTQTIVLDKDVALTAQDKIRQRSRAYFLSYLDRLETLKKLNGSNFGEFRDCNLIALAIESARNENSETLGALFLHHGRELLPYRLFILSQIPETSDPSRFDLPHVTQEWEDRWLEEPWREVDMVEQDWVKEMIRLDVPEETAYRTRLEESIQATEYPASSRLVADWYLERARAADAIGLCSNALEISRYAQVMGVSDMGPIITEYEWLCKYVYASQDNPYVDLASFQKKSNYEVLEGLLSKTSAKTIVDDMFHHHRLDWCCLVCENSKPTIDIEDRIIKDDFDLSRLVLSILYSNDGSNMDHLVRLFECLPIFPDTPQQDNEMIDMATILPYTSTPLGVFTALQSAGAFGLTLMMDVLQGHLSSAEVLARYHSHVPLRWYLEEQSAKSQQQLCTRMASQAAGGVESGGSHFDRDDDWRELLDDMIRLRDDGKGVFGKLDSAIILEIFFSSLLRCA
;
A
#
# COMPACT_ATOMS: atom_id res chain seq x y z
N GLN A 1 -29.76 -15.39 75.41
CA GLN A 1 -28.87 -16.25 74.61
C GLN A 1 -28.77 -15.60 73.24
N PRO A 2 -27.56 -15.51 72.66
CA PRO A 2 -27.40 -15.03 71.29
C PRO A 2 -28.24 -15.89 70.37
N SER A 3 -28.94 -15.26 69.42
CA SER A 3 -29.82 -15.98 68.49
C SER A 3 -29.51 -15.62 67.04
N THR A 4 -29.82 -16.52 66.11
CA THR A 4 -29.75 -16.26 64.66
C THR A 4 -30.60 -15.05 64.24
N ARG A 5 -31.65 -14.73 65.01
CA ARG A 5 -32.46 -13.52 64.80
C ARG A 5 -31.67 -12.25 65.07
N ASP A 6 -30.83 -12.25 66.11
CA ASP A 6 -29.97 -11.10 66.46
C ASP A 6 -28.91 -10.88 65.38
N LEU A 7 -28.32 -11.97 64.86
CA LEU A 7 -27.41 -11.92 63.71
C LEU A 7 -28.05 -11.23 62.49
N LEU A 8 -29.26 -11.64 62.11
CA LEU A 8 -29.98 -11.04 60.97
C LEU A 8 -30.28 -9.54 61.19
N ILE A 9 -30.52 -9.13 62.43
CA ILE A 9 -30.73 -7.71 62.77
C ILE A 9 -29.42 -6.93 62.57
N HIS A 10 -28.29 -7.42 63.11
CA HIS A 10 -26.99 -6.77 62.94
C HIS A 10 -26.57 -6.66 61.47
N LEU A 11 -26.76 -7.74 60.68
CA LEU A 11 -26.51 -7.72 59.24
C LEU A 11 -27.35 -6.66 58.50
N LYS A 12 -28.66 -6.58 58.80
CA LYS A 12 -29.55 -5.56 58.19
C LYS A 12 -29.19 -4.13 58.58
N GLN A 13 -28.66 -3.94 59.78
CA GLN A 13 -28.25 -2.63 60.28
C GLN A 13 -26.85 -2.21 59.81
N GLY A 14 -26.09 -3.10 59.15
CA GLY A 14 -24.70 -2.85 58.75
C GLY A 14 -23.69 -2.94 59.89
N ASN A 15 -24.06 -3.58 61.01
CA ASN A 15 -23.21 -3.77 62.18
C ASN A 15 -22.36 -5.03 62.02
N TYR A 16 -21.46 -5.04 61.04
CA TYR A 16 -20.76 -6.25 60.59
C TYR A 16 -19.81 -6.85 61.63
N GLN A 17 -19.12 -6.02 62.44
CA GLN A 17 -18.25 -6.54 63.51
C GLN A 17 -19.06 -7.30 64.58
N ALA A 18 -20.18 -6.73 65.02
CA ALA A 18 -21.07 -7.40 65.97
C ALA A 18 -21.68 -8.68 65.37
N ALA A 19 -21.95 -8.69 64.06
CA ALA A 19 -22.37 -9.90 63.36
C ALA A 19 -21.26 -10.98 63.31
N LEU A 20 -19.99 -10.61 63.10
CA LEU A 20 -18.86 -11.54 63.15
C LEU A 20 -18.65 -12.15 64.54
N ASP A 21 -18.79 -11.34 65.59
CA ASP A 21 -18.68 -11.80 66.97
C ASP A 21 -19.79 -12.82 67.28
N LEU A 22 -21.03 -12.54 66.87
CA LEU A 22 -22.17 -13.45 67.02
C LEU A 22 -22.03 -14.75 66.22
N VAL A 23 -21.54 -14.67 64.97
CA VAL A 23 -21.28 -15.87 64.16
C VAL A 23 -20.22 -16.75 64.80
N THR A 24 -19.20 -16.15 65.42
CA THR A 24 -18.16 -16.87 66.16
C THR A 24 -18.72 -17.51 67.43
N GLU A 25 -19.57 -16.82 68.19
CA GLU A 25 -20.21 -17.36 69.41
C GLU A 25 -21.20 -18.49 69.09
N LEU A 26 -21.84 -18.44 67.92
CA LEU A 26 -22.81 -19.43 67.45
C LEU A 26 -22.20 -20.59 66.64
N ASP A 27 -20.88 -20.61 66.44
CA ASP A 27 -20.16 -21.59 65.59
C ASP A 27 -20.76 -21.71 64.17
N LEU A 28 -21.06 -20.56 63.57
CA LEU A 28 -21.60 -20.44 62.21
C LEU A 28 -20.51 -20.04 61.21
N ASP A 29 -20.81 -20.21 59.92
CA ASP A 29 -19.91 -19.82 58.84
C ASP A 29 -19.77 -18.28 58.74
N LYS A 30 -18.52 -17.80 58.82
CA LYS A 30 -18.16 -16.37 58.72
C LYS A 30 -18.42 -15.79 57.34
N ASP A 31 -18.41 -16.61 56.29
CA ASP A 31 -18.71 -16.18 54.93
C ASP A 31 -20.07 -15.49 54.85
N VAL A 32 -21.06 -15.89 55.67
CA VAL A 32 -22.38 -15.26 55.69
C VAL A 32 -22.29 -13.76 55.96
N VAL A 33 -21.37 -13.33 56.85
CA VAL A 33 -21.20 -11.91 57.18
C VAL A 33 -20.47 -11.19 56.04
N PHE A 34 -19.35 -11.74 55.57
CA PHE A 34 -18.56 -11.13 54.49
C PHE A 34 -19.34 -11.03 53.18
N LYS A 35 -20.04 -12.10 52.77
CA LYS A 35 -20.92 -12.11 51.60
C LYS A 35 -22.02 -11.07 51.70
N THR A 36 -22.67 -10.97 52.86
CA THR A 36 -23.74 -9.97 53.08
C THR A 36 -23.17 -8.55 53.03
N GLN A 37 -22.01 -8.32 53.64
CA GLN A 37 -21.34 -7.03 53.62
C GLN A 37 -20.96 -6.62 52.20
N TRP A 38 -20.32 -7.50 51.44
CA TRP A 38 -19.96 -7.29 50.03
C TRP A 38 -21.17 -6.91 49.18
N LEU A 39 -22.24 -7.71 49.21
CA LEU A 39 -23.45 -7.45 48.42
C LEU A 39 -24.09 -6.09 48.76
N GLN A 40 -24.01 -5.67 50.01
CA GLN A 40 -24.47 -4.33 50.43
C GLN A 40 -23.55 -3.21 49.93
N GLN A 41 -22.24 -3.44 49.83
CA GLN A 41 -21.30 -2.47 49.26
C GLN A 41 -21.51 -2.32 47.75
N VAL A 42 -21.51 -3.43 47.01
CA VAL A 42 -21.73 -3.45 45.54
C VAL A 42 -23.02 -2.71 45.19
N LYS A 43 -24.14 -3.08 45.83
CA LYS A 43 -25.44 -2.44 45.60
C LYS A 43 -25.45 -0.92 45.83
N LYS A 44 -24.60 -0.42 46.73
CA LYS A 44 -24.56 1.01 47.08
C LYS A 44 -23.57 1.80 46.25
N LYS A 45 -22.51 1.15 45.79
CA LYS A 45 -21.31 1.82 45.28
C LYS A 45 -21.00 1.52 43.83
N GLU A 46 -21.41 0.38 43.28
CA GLU A 46 -21.06 0.00 41.90
C GLU A 46 -21.45 1.11 40.90
N PRO A 47 -20.54 1.54 40.00
CA PRO A 47 -19.18 1.03 39.77
C PRO A 47 -18.04 1.70 40.58
N ASP A 48 -18.32 2.60 41.53
CA ASP A 48 -17.34 3.25 42.44
C ASP A 48 -16.88 2.33 43.60
N ILE A 49 -16.50 1.09 43.26
CA ILE A 49 -15.92 0.14 44.21
C ILE A 49 -14.51 0.61 44.58
N GLN A 50 -14.15 0.50 45.87
CA GLN A 50 -12.86 0.94 46.38
C GLN A 50 -11.97 -0.28 46.73
N PRO A 51 -10.63 -0.16 46.75
CA PRO A 51 -9.73 -1.28 47.05
C PRO A 51 -10.06 -2.02 48.36
N LYS A 52 -10.40 -1.27 49.42
CA LYS A 52 -10.82 -1.80 50.73
C LYS A 52 -12.10 -2.63 50.69
N ASP A 53 -12.97 -2.39 49.71
CA ASP A 53 -14.20 -3.17 49.56
C ASP A 53 -13.83 -4.54 48.96
N VAL A 54 -12.82 -4.61 48.09
CA VAL A 54 -12.30 -5.85 47.50
C VAL A 54 -11.59 -6.72 48.56
N GLU A 55 -10.92 -6.13 49.55
CA GLU A 55 -10.31 -6.85 50.68
C GLU A 55 -11.33 -7.73 51.45
N LEU A 56 -12.63 -7.39 51.40
CA LEU A 56 -13.69 -8.23 51.99
C LEU A 56 -13.84 -9.57 51.27
N LEU A 57 -13.65 -9.59 49.95
CA LEU A 57 -13.73 -10.82 49.16
C LEU A 57 -12.60 -11.78 49.51
N GLU A 58 -11.41 -11.26 49.84
CA GLU A 58 -10.26 -12.09 50.22
C GLU A 58 -10.54 -12.95 51.47
N GLN A 59 -11.44 -12.48 52.35
CA GLN A 59 -11.84 -13.20 53.56
C GLN A 59 -12.81 -14.37 53.29
N VAL A 60 -13.47 -14.38 52.12
CA VAL A 60 -14.48 -15.39 51.74
C VAL A 60 -13.79 -16.71 51.36
N GLN A 61 -14.29 -17.82 51.90
CA GLN A 61 -13.76 -19.17 51.66
C GLN A 61 -14.50 -19.91 50.52
N ASP A 62 -15.74 -19.54 50.23
CA ASP A 62 -16.50 -20.07 49.10
C ASP A 62 -15.99 -19.51 47.75
N ASP A 63 -15.03 -20.23 47.16
CA ASP A 63 -14.41 -19.87 45.88
C ASP A 63 -15.42 -19.75 44.75
N ALA A 64 -16.45 -20.61 44.69
CA ALA A 64 -17.43 -20.57 43.61
C ALA A 64 -18.26 -19.28 43.65
N TRP A 65 -18.67 -18.88 44.86
CA TRP A 65 -19.36 -17.61 45.06
C TRP A 65 -18.45 -16.42 44.77
N LEU A 66 -17.20 -16.42 45.27
CA LEU A 66 -16.23 -15.35 45.05
C LEU A 66 -15.93 -15.15 43.57
N ILE A 67 -15.66 -16.23 42.84
CA ILE A 67 -15.43 -16.21 41.39
C ILE A 67 -16.61 -15.56 40.66
N GLY A 68 -17.84 -15.93 41.02
CA GLY A 68 -19.06 -15.32 40.46
C GLY A 68 -19.10 -13.81 40.69
N GLN A 69 -18.82 -13.37 41.92
CA GLN A 69 -18.80 -11.94 42.24
C GLN A 69 -17.70 -11.18 41.49
N CYS A 70 -16.50 -11.73 41.37
CA CYS A 70 -15.39 -11.11 40.62
C CYS A 70 -15.67 -11.03 39.10
N LEU A 71 -16.46 -11.95 38.54
CA LEU A 71 -16.85 -11.90 37.12
C LEU A 71 -17.96 -10.89 36.87
N GLU A 72 -18.92 -10.78 37.78
CA GLU A 72 -20.12 -9.94 37.60
C GLU A 72 -19.84 -8.46 37.90
N THR A 73 -19.08 -8.16 38.96
CA THR A 73 -18.90 -6.80 39.49
C THR A 73 -18.02 -5.95 38.58
N LEU A 74 -18.47 -4.72 38.30
CA LEU A 74 -17.70 -3.72 37.58
C LEU A 74 -17.15 -2.64 38.53
N ALA A 75 -15.94 -2.18 38.22
CA ALA A 75 -15.32 -1.05 38.88
C ALA A 75 -14.79 -0.04 37.84
N ASP A 76 -15.06 1.25 38.05
CA ASP A 76 -14.62 2.33 37.14
C ASP A 76 -13.10 2.55 37.21
N GLU A 77 -12.51 2.40 38.40
CA GLU A 77 -11.07 2.57 38.57
C GLU A 77 -10.31 1.34 38.05
N TYR A 78 -9.42 1.55 37.07
CA TYR A 78 -8.59 0.48 36.48
C TYR A 78 -7.86 -0.37 37.54
N SER A 79 -7.32 0.26 38.59
CA SER A 79 -6.57 -0.44 39.64
C SER A 79 -7.47 -1.43 40.41
N VAL A 80 -8.71 -1.02 40.71
CA VAL A 80 -9.71 -1.81 41.44
C VAL A 80 -10.27 -2.91 40.55
N GLN A 81 -10.61 -2.61 39.29
CA GLN A 81 -11.07 -3.62 38.34
C GLN A 81 -10.01 -4.71 38.12
N LYS A 82 -8.75 -4.31 38.01
CA LYS A 82 -7.63 -5.25 37.91
C LYS A 82 -7.48 -6.10 39.17
N GLN A 83 -7.64 -5.51 40.36
CA GLN A 83 -7.62 -6.25 41.63
C GLN A 83 -8.73 -7.31 41.68
N LEU A 84 -9.96 -6.96 41.29
CA LEU A 84 -11.10 -7.89 41.24
C LEU A 84 -10.85 -9.09 40.31
N LEU A 85 -10.38 -8.82 39.09
CA LEU A 85 -10.09 -9.86 38.10
C LEU A 85 -8.92 -10.75 38.54
N THR A 86 -7.89 -10.16 39.13
CA THR A 86 -6.71 -10.90 39.63
C THR A 86 -7.10 -11.81 40.79
N LEU A 87 -7.86 -11.31 41.76
CA LEU A 87 -8.34 -12.11 42.88
C LEU A 87 -9.19 -13.28 42.41
N GLY A 88 -10.11 -13.04 41.47
CA GLY A 88 -10.92 -14.09 40.86
C GLY A 88 -10.06 -15.15 40.16
N LEU A 89 -9.07 -14.72 39.37
CA LEU A 89 -8.14 -15.61 38.68
C LEU A 89 -7.34 -16.48 39.65
N GLU A 90 -6.84 -15.92 40.75
CA GLU A 90 -6.09 -16.66 41.77
C GLU A 90 -6.93 -17.75 42.43
N ARG A 91 -8.24 -17.53 42.60
CA ARG A 91 -9.18 -18.54 43.12
C ARG A 91 -9.58 -19.59 42.09
N THR A 92 -9.29 -19.39 40.80
CA THR A 92 -9.38 -20.45 39.80
C THR A 92 -8.15 -21.36 39.84
N GLN A 93 -8.07 -22.22 40.88
CA GLN A 93 -6.96 -23.17 41.05
C GLN A 93 -6.63 -23.92 39.75
N THR A 94 -5.34 -24.03 39.43
CA THR A 94 -4.84 -24.74 38.27
C THR A 94 -5.02 -26.24 38.47
N ILE A 95 -5.95 -26.85 37.72
CA ILE A 95 -6.03 -28.30 37.57
C ILE A 95 -4.99 -28.69 36.52
N VAL A 96 -4.29 -29.81 36.74
CA VAL A 96 -3.41 -30.37 35.69
C VAL A 96 -4.31 -30.90 34.57
N LEU A 97 -4.34 -30.19 33.45
CA LEU A 97 -5.12 -30.56 32.27
C LEU A 97 -4.28 -31.44 31.36
N ASP A 98 -4.88 -32.54 30.90
CA ASP A 98 -4.33 -33.43 29.87
C ASP A 98 -5.49 -33.91 28.97
N LYS A 99 -5.17 -34.39 27.76
CA LYS A 99 -6.15 -34.78 26.74
C LYS A 99 -7.05 -35.95 27.17
N ASP A 100 -6.58 -36.78 28.09
CA ASP A 100 -7.31 -37.97 28.57
C ASP A 100 -8.09 -37.72 29.87
N VAL A 101 -8.03 -36.51 30.43
CA VAL A 101 -8.68 -36.18 31.71
C VAL A 101 -10.17 -35.92 31.49
N ALA A 102 -11.02 -36.73 32.16
CA ALA A 102 -12.45 -36.47 32.21
C ALA A 102 -12.76 -35.38 33.25
N LEU A 103 -13.13 -34.19 32.77
CA LEU A 103 -13.52 -33.06 33.63
C LEU A 103 -14.97 -33.17 34.12
N THR A 104 -15.19 -32.92 35.41
CA THR A 104 -16.55 -32.74 35.94
C THR A 104 -17.17 -31.44 35.46
N ALA A 105 -18.50 -31.28 35.61
CA ALA A 105 -19.16 -30.02 35.30
C ALA A 105 -18.60 -28.84 36.11
N GLN A 106 -18.22 -29.07 37.38
CA GLN A 106 -17.60 -28.05 38.22
C GLN A 106 -16.20 -27.68 37.73
N ASP A 107 -15.40 -28.65 37.29
CA ASP A 107 -14.08 -28.38 36.71
C ASP A 107 -14.21 -27.56 35.43
N LYS A 108 -15.15 -27.90 34.55
CA LYS A 108 -15.42 -27.14 33.32
C LYS A 108 -15.81 -25.68 33.63
N ILE A 109 -16.72 -25.47 34.59
CA ILE A 109 -17.11 -24.12 35.03
C ILE A 109 -15.88 -23.36 35.53
N ARG A 110 -15.05 -23.98 36.37
CA ARG A 110 -13.85 -23.33 36.92
C ARG A 110 -12.84 -22.96 35.84
N GLN A 111 -12.55 -23.87 34.89
CA GLN A 111 -11.62 -23.58 33.79
C GLN A 111 -12.17 -22.52 32.83
N ARG A 112 -13.48 -22.47 32.63
CA ARG A 112 -14.12 -21.37 31.89
C ARG A 112 -14.00 -20.04 32.62
N SER A 113 -14.23 -20.01 33.93
CA SER A 113 -14.02 -18.81 34.74
C SER A 113 -12.59 -18.31 34.64
N ARG A 114 -11.60 -19.23 34.66
CA ARG A 114 -10.19 -18.90 34.43
C ARG A 114 -9.99 -18.24 33.07
N ALA A 115 -10.53 -18.82 32.01
CA ALA A 115 -10.45 -18.26 30.65
C ALA A 115 -11.11 -16.87 30.56
N TYR A 116 -12.25 -16.64 31.23
CA TYR A 116 -12.88 -15.32 31.28
C TYR A 116 -12.00 -14.29 31.99
N PHE A 117 -11.46 -14.60 33.17
CA PHE A 117 -10.59 -13.65 33.89
C PHE A 117 -9.35 -13.27 33.08
N LEU A 118 -8.71 -14.26 32.44
CA LEU A 118 -7.56 -14.04 31.59
C LEU A 118 -7.90 -13.13 30.39
N SER A 119 -8.99 -13.41 29.68
CA SER A 119 -9.47 -12.57 28.58
C SER A 119 -9.85 -11.15 29.06
N TYR A 120 -10.50 -11.03 30.21
CA TYR A 120 -10.91 -9.76 30.79
C TYR A 120 -9.72 -8.91 31.25
N LEU A 121 -8.65 -9.53 31.76
CA LEU A 121 -7.40 -8.84 32.07
C LEU A 121 -6.73 -8.30 30.80
N ASP A 122 -6.63 -9.12 29.75
CA ASP A 122 -6.06 -8.69 28.47
C ASP A 122 -6.87 -7.55 27.84
N ARG A 123 -8.21 -7.64 27.94
CA ARG A 123 -9.13 -6.58 27.51
C ARG A 123 -8.97 -5.31 28.35
N LEU A 124 -8.79 -5.41 29.66
CA LEU A 124 -8.58 -4.26 30.54
C LEU A 124 -7.28 -3.52 30.21
N GLU A 125 -6.19 -4.25 29.95
CA GLU A 125 -4.92 -3.64 29.52
C GLU A 125 -5.05 -2.97 28.15
N THR A 126 -5.78 -3.58 27.23
CA THR A 126 -6.05 -3.01 25.90
C THR A 126 -6.88 -1.74 26.00
N LEU A 127 -7.94 -1.75 26.80
CA LEU A 127 -8.77 -0.56 27.04
C LEU A 127 -7.94 0.58 27.63
N LYS A 128 -7.06 0.27 28.60
CA LYS A 128 -6.14 1.25 29.17
C LYS A 128 -5.16 1.80 28.13
N LYS A 129 -4.59 0.96 27.26
CA LYS A 129 -3.71 1.41 26.17
C LYS A 129 -4.43 2.37 25.22
N LEU A 130 -5.71 2.10 24.95
CA LEU A 130 -6.59 2.94 24.12
C LEU A 130 -7.16 4.16 24.84
N ASN A 131 -6.80 4.40 26.11
CA ASN A 131 -7.38 5.44 26.96
C ASN A 131 -8.93 5.41 27.03
N GLY A 132 -9.52 4.23 26.90
CA GLY A 132 -10.97 4.03 27.01
C GLY A 132 -11.46 4.03 28.46
N SER A 133 -12.74 4.34 28.66
CA SER A 133 -13.31 4.55 29.99
C SER A 133 -14.37 3.54 30.42
N ASN A 134 -14.99 2.80 29.49
CA ASN A 134 -16.09 1.89 29.81
C ASN A 134 -15.65 0.43 29.70
N PHE A 135 -15.18 -0.14 30.81
CA PHE A 135 -14.77 -1.54 30.84
C PHE A 135 -15.95 -2.50 30.68
N GLY A 136 -17.13 -2.20 31.22
CA GLY A 136 -18.29 -3.09 31.10
C GLY A 136 -18.66 -3.38 29.64
N GLU A 137 -18.72 -2.34 28.81
CA GLU A 137 -18.98 -2.48 27.37
C GLU A 137 -17.85 -3.22 26.64
N PHE A 138 -16.60 -2.88 26.94
CA PHE A 138 -15.44 -3.50 26.28
C PHE A 138 -15.21 -4.96 26.72
N ARG A 139 -15.51 -5.29 27.99
CA ARG A 139 -15.37 -6.62 28.58
C ARG A 139 -16.17 -7.66 27.80
N ASP A 140 -17.39 -7.30 27.39
CA ASP A 140 -18.33 -8.24 26.77
C ASP A 140 -18.44 -8.07 25.25
N CYS A 141 -17.69 -7.12 24.65
CA CYS A 141 -17.76 -6.87 23.21
C CYS A 141 -17.22 -8.04 22.37
N ASN A 142 -17.73 -8.18 21.15
CA ASN A 142 -17.14 -9.08 20.16
C ASN A 142 -15.98 -8.35 19.49
N LEU A 143 -14.74 -8.83 19.66
CA LEU A 143 -13.54 -8.14 19.17
C LEU A 143 -13.50 -8.06 17.64
N ILE A 144 -14.03 -9.08 16.94
CA ILE A 144 -14.14 -9.05 15.47
C ILE A 144 -15.11 -7.95 15.04
N ALA A 145 -16.28 -7.86 15.70
CA ALA A 145 -17.25 -6.79 15.41
C ALA A 145 -16.67 -5.40 15.72
N LEU A 146 -15.92 -5.26 16.81
CA LEU A 146 -15.24 -4.01 17.16
C LEU A 146 -14.16 -3.65 16.14
N ALA A 147 -13.40 -4.62 15.65
CA ALA A 147 -12.39 -4.41 14.62
C ALA A 147 -13.04 -3.98 13.28
N ILE A 148 -14.14 -4.62 12.88
CA ILE A 148 -14.95 -4.22 11.72
C ILE A 148 -15.44 -2.78 11.86
N GLU A 149 -16.00 -2.42 13.01
CA GLU A 149 -16.52 -1.07 13.25
C GLU A 149 -15.38 -0.04 13.29
N SER A 150 -14.23 -0.41 13.83
CA SER A 150 -13.03 0.44 13.85
C SER A 150 -12.47 0.66 12.44
N ALA A 151 -12.47 -0.37 11.59
CA ALA A 151 -12.10 -0.25 10.18
C ALA A 151 -13.04 0.70 9.42
N ARG A 152 -14.37 0.55 9.60
CA ARG A 152 -15.37 1.44 8.97
C ARG A 152 -15.23 2.91 9.37
N ASN A 153 -14.88 3.15 10.63
CA ASN A 153 -14.68 4.49 11.18
C ASN A 153 -13.25 5.02 10.98
N GLU A 154 -12.41 4.34 10.20
CA GLU A 154 -11.00 4.70 9.97
C GLU A 154 -10.15 4.86 11.26
N ASN A 155 -10.51 4.14 12.32
CA ASN A 155 -9.82 4.19 13.61
C ASN A 155 -8.62 3.22 13.61
N SER A 156 -7.52 3.65 12.96
CA SER A 156 -6.31 2.85 12.82
C SER A 156 -5.61 2.56 14.16
N GLU A 157 -5.72 3.45 15.14
CA GLU A 157 -5.15 3.24 16.48
C GLU A 157 -5.80 2.05 17.19
N THR A 158 -7.14 2.00 17.19
CA THR A 158 -7.88 0.90 17.79
C THR A 158 -7.65 -0.39 17.01
N LEU A 159 -7.71 -0.33 15.69
CA LEU A 159 -7.51 -1.50 14.84
C LEU A 159 -6.09 -2.10 15.01
N GLY A 160 -5.06 -1.25 15.04
CA GLY A 160 -3.67 -1.66 15.27
C GLY A 160 -3.48 -2.27 16.66
N ALA A 161 -4.03 -1.66 17.71
CA ALA A 161 -3.97 -2.23 19.06
C ALA A 161 -4.67 -3.59 19.17
N LEU A 162 -5.79 -3.76 18.46
CA LEU A 162 -6.52 -5.02 18.41
C LEU A 162 -5.70 -6.11 17.73
N PHE A 163 -5.14 -5.88 16.53
CA PHE A 163 -4.28 -6.87 15.87
C PHE A 163 -3.01 -7.19 16.67
N LEU A 164 -2.38 -6.17 17.25
CA LEU A 164 -1.14 -6.32 18.02
C LEU A 164 -1.35 -7.18 19.27
N HIS A 165 -2.43 -6.99 20.01
CA HIS A 165 -2.63 -7.64 21.32
C HIS A 165 -3.59 -8.85 21.29
N HIS A 166 -4.46 -8.93 20.27
CA HIS A 166 -5.49 -9.98 20.14
C HIS A 166 -5.38 -10.72 18.80
N GLY A 167 -4.19 -10.77 18.20
CA GLY A 167 -3.93 -11.35 16.88
C GLY A 167 -4.47 -12.77 16.70
N ARG A 168 -4.36 -13.63 17.72
CA ARG A 168 -4.87 -15.02 17.67
C ARG A 168 -6.37 -15.12 17.34
N GLU A 169 -7.20 -14.17 17.78
CA GLU A 169 -8.65 -14.16 17.49
C GLU A 169 -8.96 -13.45 16.16
N LEU A 170 -8.15 -12.45 15.78
CA LEU A 170 -8.47 -11.52 14.69
C LEU A 170 -7.77 -11.83 13.36
N LEU A 171 -6.54 -12.35 13.38
CA LEU A 171 -5.75 -12.58 12.17
C LEU A 171 -6.41 -13.53 11.16
N PRO A 172 -7.14 -14.59 11.56
CA PRO A 172 -7.92 -15.39 10.60
C PRO A 172 -8.93 -14.55 9.80
N TYR A 173 -9.44 -13.45 10.35
CA TYR A 173 -10.44 -12.58 9.72
C TYR A 173 -9.86 -11.26 9.19
N ARG A 174 -8.53 -11.06 9.25
CA ARG A 174 -7.88 -9.77 8.95
C ARG A 174 -8.25 -9.21 7.58
N LEU A 175 -8.26 -10.03 6.51
CA LEU A 175 -8.57 -9.56 5.16
C LEU A 175 -10.03 -9.09 5.05
N PHE A 176 -10.95 -9.80 5.71
CA PHE A 176 -12.34 -9.37 5.80
C PHE A 176 -12.45 -8.06 6.60
N ILE A 177 -11.83 -7.97 7.77
CA ILE A 177 -11.86 -6.76 8.62
C ILE A 177 -11.31 -5.55 7.85
N LEU A 178 -10.14 -5.70 7.22
CA LEU A 178 -9.48 -4.63 6.47
C LEU A 178 -10.24 -4.24 5.20
N SER A 179 -11.04 -5.14 4.62
CA SER A 179 -11.95 -4.81 3.51
C SER A 179 -13.07 -3.84 3.92
N GLN A 180 -13.31 -3.67 5.22
CA GLN A 180 -14.31 -2.73 5.73
C GLN A 180 -13.77 -1.29 5.84
N ILE A 181 -12.49 -1.06 5.56
CA ILE A 181 -11.90 0.28 5.47
C ILE A 181 -12.43 0.95 4.19
N PRO A 182 -13.05 2.14 4.29
CA PRO A 182 -13.57 2.86 3.12
C PRO A 182 -12.51 3.03 2.02
N GLU A 183 -12.92 2.93 0.77
CA GLU A 183 -12.01 3.10 -0.38
C GLU A 183 -11.46 4.52 -0.50
N THR A 184 -12.11 5.50 0.15
CA THR A 184 -11.66 6.89 0.24
C THR A 184 -10.48 7.08 1.20
N SER A 185 -10.21 6.12 2.08
CA SER A 185 -9.18 6.23 3.10
C SER A 185 -7.78 6.09 2.51
N ASP A 186 -6.81 6.80 3.10
CA ASP A 186 -5.38 6.65 2.78
C ASP A 186 -4.87 5.28 3.27
N PRO A 187 -4.41 4.38 2.38
CA PRO A 187 -3.92 3.05 2.75
C PRO A 187 -2.75 3.08 3.74
N SER A 188 -1.93 4.14 3.70
CA SER A 188 -0.73 4.26 4.54
C SER A 188 -1.02 4.47 6.03
N ARG A 189 -2.27 4.80 6.39
CA ARG A 189 -2.70 4.99 7.78
C ARG A 189 -2.95 3.69 8.52
N PHE A 190 -2.95 2.56 7.82
CA PHE A 190 -3.29 1.25 8.37
C PHE A 190 -2.15 0.26 8.14
N ASP A 191 -1.95 -0.64 9.09
CA ASP A 191 -1.11 -1.81 8.87
C ASP A 191 -1.87 -2.76 7.95
N LEU A 192 -1.42 -2.85 6.69
CA LEU A 192 -2.00 -3.73 5.68
C LEU A 192 -1.07 -4.95 5.42
N PRO A 193 -1.56 -6.03 4.80
CA PRO A 193 -0.75 -7.22 4.56
C PRO A 193 0.47 -6.92 3.67
N HIS A 194 1.66 -7.20 4.18
CA HIS A 194 2.91 -7.15 3.43
C HIS A 194 3.25 -8.55 2.88
N VAL A 195 3.83 -8.64 1.70
CA VAL A 195 4.22 -9.91 1.05
C VAL A 195 5.72 -9.93 0.83
N THR A 196 6.36 -11.01 1.30
CA THR A 196 7.76 -11.32 0.96
C THR A 196 7.80 -12.69 0.29
N GLN A 197 8.32 -12.76 -0.93
CA GLN A 197 8.32 -13.98 -1.76
C GLN A 197 6.88 -14.46 -2.04
N GLU A 198 6.55 -15.70 -1.66
CA GLU A 198 5.28 -16.36 -1.98
C GLU A 198 4.21 -16.24 -0.88
N TRP A 199 4.52 -15.55 0.22
CA TRP A 199 3.68 -15.54 1.41
C TRP A 199 3.57 -14.13 2.02
N GLU A 200 2.44 -13.89 2.67
CA GLU A 200 2.26 -12.77 3.57
C GLU A 200 3.24 -12.86 4.74
N ASP A 201 3.78 -11.72 5.14
CA ASP A 201 4.60 -11.61 6.34
C ASP A 201 3.75 -11.79 7.59
N ARG A 202 4.38 -12.36 8.63
CA ARG A 202 3.72 -12.44 9.93
C ARG A 202 3.60 -11.04 10.52
N TRP A 203 2.40 -10.71 10.93
CA TRP A 203 2.06 -9.50 11.64
C TRP A 203 2.81 -9.45 12.97
N LEU A 204 3.18 -8.24 13.39
CA LEU A 204 3.74 -8.02 14.71
C LEU A 204 2.65 -8.27 15.76
N GLU A 205 2.91 -9.23 16.65
CA GLU A 205 2.03 -9.56 17.77
C GLU A 205 2.79 -9.33 19.09
N GLU A 206 2.17 -8.61 20.01
CA GLU A 206 2.63 -8.40 21.39
C GLU A 206 1.50 -8.79 22.37
N PRO A 207 1.17 -10.08 22.54
CA PRO A 207 0.18 -10.50 23.53
C PRO A 207 0.57 -10.01 24.93
N TRP A 208 -0.42 -9.65 25.75
CA TRP A 208 -0.17 -9.12 27.10
C TRP A 208 0.51 -10.12 28.05
N ARG A 209 0.46 -11.40 27.71
CA ARG A 209 1.00 -12.51 28.50
C ARG A 209 1.19 -13.74 27.62
N GLU A 210 1.92 -14.72 28.14
CA GLU A 210 1.96 -16.06 27.54
C GLU A 210 0.58 -16.73 27.58
N VAL A 211 0.34 -17.59 26.58
CA VAL A 211 -0.92 -18.33 26.43
C VAL A 211 -1.07 -19.32 27.58
N ASP A 212 -2.17 -19.21 28.33
CA ASP A 212 -2.50 -20.14 29.41
C ASP A 212 -2.99 -21.48 28.83
N MET A 213 -2.84 -22.56 29.59
CA MET A 213 -3.32 -23.88 29.21
C MET A 213 -4.81 -23.88 28.84
N VAL A 214 -5.63 -23.10 29.55
CA VAL A 214 -7.08 -23.02 29.28
C VAL A 214 -7.43 -22.42 27.93
N GLU A 215 -6.48 -21.74 27.30
CA GLU A 215 -6.66 -21.08 26.01
C GLU A 215 -6.20 -21.94 24.83
N GLN A 216 -5.63 -23.12 25.08
CA GLN A 216 -5.30 -24.08 24.02
C GLN A 216 -6.57 -24.60 23.36
N ASP A 217 -6.57 -24.77 22.03
CA ASP A 217 -7.80 -25.06 21.28
C ASP A 217 -8.46 -26.37 21.74
N TRP A 218 -7.65 -27.40 22.04
CA TRP A 218 -8.14 -28.66 22.57
C TRP A 218 -8.75 -28.53 23.98
N VAL A 219 -8.26 -27.60 24.80
CA VAL A 219 -8.87 -27.30 26.11
C VAL A 219 -10.15 -26.52 25.95
N LYS A 220 -10.17 -25.49 25.08
CA LYS A 220 -11.37 -24.71 24.77
C LYS A 220 -12.51 -25.61 24.34
N GLU A 221 -12.24 -26.63 23.52
CA GLU A 221 -13.23 -27.62 23.11
C GLU A 221 -13.64 -28.53 24.28
N MET A 222 -12.69 -28.99 25.10
CA MET A 222 -12.98 -29.83 26.28
C MET A 222 -13.88 -29.13 27.33
N ILE A 223 -13.67 -27.83 27.55
CA ILE A 223 -14.42 -27.02 28.53
C ILE A 223 -15.65 -26.32 27.91
N ARG A 224 -15.89 -26.51 26.61
CA ARG A 224 -17.04 -25.96 25.91
C ARG A 224 -18.35 -26.44 26.57
N LEU A 225 -19.31 -25.52 26.66
CA LEU A 225 -20.70 -25.89 26.94
C LEU A 225 -21.44 -25.83 25.61
N ASP A 226 -22.09 -26.93 25.24
CA ASP A 226 -22.92 -26.97 24.04
C ASP A 226 -24.23 -26.25 24.31
N VAL A 227 -24.20 -24.92 24.17
CA VAL A 227 -25.39 -24.07 24.20
C VAL A 227 -25.89 -23.96 22.75
N PRO A 228 -27.09 -24.49 22.42
CA PRO A 228 -27.60 -24.48 21.04
C PRO A 228 -27.69 -23.08 20.44
N GLU A 229 -28.07 -22.08 21.22
CA GLU A 229 -28.18 -20.68 20.78
C GLU A 229 -26.84 -20.05 20.45
N GLU A 230 -25.82 -20.27 21.28
CA GLU A 230 -24.45 -19.79 21.05
C GLU A 230 -23.83 -20.47 19.84
N THR A 231 -24.05 -21.77 19.70
CA THR A 231 -23.58 -22.55 18.55
C THR A 231 -24.22 -22.04 17.25
N ALA A 232 -25.54 -21.84 17.25
CA ALA A 232 -26.25 -21.28 16.10
C ALA A 232 -25.82 -19.85 15.76
N TYR A 233 -25.49 -19.03 16.77
CA TYR A 233 -24.94 -17.68 16.55
C TYR A 233 -23.56 -17.74 15.90
N ARG A 234 -22.64 -18.57 16.42
CA ARG A 234 -21.30 -18.74 15.85
C ARG A 234 -21.34 -19.24 14.41
N THR A 235 -22.18 -20.23 14.11
CA THR A 235 -22.35 -20.72 12.74
C THR A 235 -22.81 -19.62 11.79
N ARG A 236 -23.79 -18.79 12.18
CA ARG A 236 -24.21 -17.64 11.37
C ARG A 236 -23.10 -16.61 11.20
N LEU A 237 -22.30 -16.38 12.23
CA LEU A 237 -21.17 -15.47 12.17
C LEU A 237 -20.12 -15.97 11.16
N GLU A 238 -19.76 -17.26 11.25
CA GLU A 238 -18.82 -17.94 10.35
C GLU A 238 -19.31 -17.97 8.89
N GLU A 239 -20.62 -18.04 8.66
CA GLU A 239 -21.22 -17.90 7.31
C GLU A 239 -21.10 -16.48 6.75
N SER A 240 -21.03 -15.46 7.62
CA SER A 240 -21.05 -14.04 7.23
C SER A 240 -19.67 -13.39 7.19
N ILE A 241 -18.72 -13.88 8.00
CA ILE A 241 -17.37 -13.34 8.12
C ILE A 241 -16.42 -14.39 7.59
N GLN A 242 -15.83 -14.10 6.43
CA GLN A 242 -14.93 -15.02 5.78
C GLN A 242 -13.60 -15.09 6.53
N ALA A 243 -13.32 -16.25 7.14
CA ALA A 243 -11.99 -16.59 7.58
C ALA A 243 -11.07 -16.89 6.38
N THR A 244 -9.81 -16.53 6.53
CA THR A 244 -8.75 -16.70 5.54
C THR A 244 -7.54 -17.32 6.23
N GLU A 245 -6.85 -18.21 5.53
CA GLU A 245 -5.61 -18.79 6.05
C GLU A 245 -4.61 -17.68 6.41
N TYR A 246 -3.88 -17.89 7.49
CA TYR A 246 -2.86 -16.96 7.97
C TYR A 246 -1.57 -17.70 8.30
N PRO A 247 -0.42 -17.30 7.73
CA PRO A 247 -0.26 -16.27 6.67
C PRO A 247 -0.92 -16.65 5.33
N ALA A 248 -1.39 -15.68 4.56
CA ALA A 248 -1.97 -15.91 3.24
C ALA A 248 -0.89 -16.10 2.16
N SER A 249 -1.23 -16.75 1.05
CA SER A 249 -0.39 -16.76 -0.15
C SER A 249 -0.28 -15.35 -0.76
N SER A 250 0.84 -15.04 -1.42
CA SER A 250 1.06 -13.81 -2.18
C SER A 250 -0.09 -13.48 -3.14
N ARG A 251 -0.58 -14.49 -3.85
CA ARG A 251 -1.72 -14.38 -4.77
C ARG A 251 -3.01 -13.93 -4.09
N LEU A 252 -3.34 -14.51 -2.94
CA LEU A 252 -4.56 -14.15 -2.20
C LEU A 252 -4.50 -12.69 -1.72
N VAL A 253 -3.32 -12.22 -1.27
CA VAL A 253 -3.12 -10.82 -0.89
C VAL A 253 -3.23 -9.90 -2.11
N ALA A 254 -2.66 -10.29 -3.25
CA ALA A 254 -2.78 -9.55 -4.50
C ALA A 254 -4.24 -9.41 -4.95
N ASP A 255 -4.99 -10.52 -4.96
CA ASP A 255 -6.42 -10.54 -5.30
C ASP A 255 -7.22 -9.62 -4.36
N TRP A 256 -6.92 -9.64 -3.06
CA TRP A 256 -7.55 -8.75 -2.07
C TRP A 256 -7.30 -7.25 -2.36
N TYR A 257 -6.05 -6.84 -2.63
CA TYR A 257 -5.75 -5.45 -3.00
C TYR A 257 -6.45 -5.04 -4.30
N LEU A 258 -6.46 -5.92 -5.30
CA LEU A 258 -7.10 -5.66 -6.60
C LEU A 258 -8.61 -5.55 -6.47
N GLU A 259 -9.26 -6.37 -5.65
CA GLU A 259 -10.68 -6.25 -5.36
C GLU A 259 -11.03 -4.90 -4.73
N ARG A 260 -10.22 -4.42 -3.79
CA ARG A 260 -10.41 -3.08 -3.20
C ARG A 260 -10.21 -1.96 -4.22
N ALA A 261 -9.18 -2.06 -5.07
CA ALA A 261 -8.97 -1.08 -6.14
C ALA A 261 -10.17 -1.07 -7.12
N ARG A 262 -10.67 -2.24 -7.51
CA ARG A 262 -11.86 -2.37 -8.38
C ARG A 262 -13.13 -1.84 -7.70
N ALA A 263 -13.29 -2.03 -6.39
CA ALA A 263 -14.43 -1.48 -5.64
C ALA A 263 -14.41 0.06 -5.66
N ALA A 264 -13.24 0.67 -5.48
CA ALA A 264 -13.05 2.12 -5.57
C ALA A 264 -13.39 2.63 -6.98
N ASP A 265 -12.87 1.97 -8.01
CA ASP A 265 -13.13 2.28 -9.41
C ASP A 265 -14.62 2.15 -9.79
N ALA A 266 -15.29 1.11 -9.30
CA ALA A 266 -16.71 0.85 -9.51
C ALA A 266 -17.64 1.95 -8.96
N ILE A 267 -17.15 2.86 -8.11
CA ILE A 267 -17.90 4.02 -7.62
C ILE A 267 -17.31 5.36 -8.09
N GLY A 268 -16.33 5.32 -8.99
CA GLY A 268 -15.81 6.49 -9.71
C GLY A 268 -14.57 7.10 -9.06
N LEU A 269 -13.94 6.38 -8.15
CA LEU A 269 -12.75 6.80 -7.43
C LEU A 269 -11.50 6.19 -8.07
N CYS A 270 -11.30 6.41 -9.37
CA CYS A 270 -10.15 5.88 -10.11
C CYS A 270 -8.80 6.32 -9.51
N SER A 271 -8.72 7.52 -8.93
CA SER A 271 -7.53 7.99 -8.21
C SER A 271 -7.26 7.15 -6.96
N ASN A 272 -8.29 6.79 -6.20
CA ASN A 272 -8.14 5.92 -5.04
C ASN A 272 -7.78 4.49 -5.47
N ALA A 273 -8.36 3.98 -6.55
CA ALA A 273 -7.99 2.70 -7.13
C ALA A 273 -6.50 2.65 -7.53
N LEU A 274 -6.00 3.74 -8.12
CA LEU A 274 -4.58 3.93 -8.45
C LEU A 274 -3.70 3.92 -7.19
N GLU A 275 -4.07 4.68 -6.16
CA GLU A 275 -3.29 4.75 -4.92
C GLU A 275 -3.29 3.42 -4.16
N ILE A 276 -4.41 2.69 -4.11
CA ILE A 276 -4.46 1.32 -3.56
C ILE A 276 -3.52 0.39 -4.33
N SER A 277 -3.51 0.47 -5.67
CA SER A 277 -2.66 -0.35 -6.53
C SER A 277 -1.17 -0.05 -6.34
N ARG A 278 -0.81 1.23 -6.20
CA ARG A 278 0.57 1.66 -5.88
C ARG A 278 0.99 1.20 -4.50
N TYR A 279 0.09 1.32 -3.52
CA TYR A 279 0.38 0.88 -2.16
C TYR A 279 0.60 -0.63 -2.10
N ALA A 280 -0.19 -1.43 -2.82
CA ALA A 280 0.04 -2.87 -2.95
C ALA A 280 1.47 -3.21 -3.45
N GLN A 281 1.98 -2.45 -4.42
CA GLN A 281 3.36 -2.60 -4.90
C GLN A 281 4.38 -2.28 -3.81
N VAL A 282 4.17 -1.23 -3.01
CA VAL A 282 5.01 -0.90 -1.85
C VAL A 282 4.98 -2.02 -0.81
N MET A 283 3.84 -2.69 -0.67
CA MET A 283 3.64 -3.81 0.26
C MET A 283 4.17 -5.15 -0.27
N GLY A 284 4.96 -5.15 -1.34
CA GLY A 284 5.64 -6.33 -1.87
C GLY A 284 4.80 -7.20 -2.82
N VAL A 285 3.60 -6.75 -3.18
CA VAL A 285 2.79 -7.46 -4.20
C VAL A 285 3.47 -7.35 -5.56
N SER A 286 3.78 -8.51 -6.14
CA SER A 286 4.47 -8.61 -7.43
C SER A 286 3.55 -8.28 -8.61
N ASP A 287 4.14 -7.95 -9.76
CA ASP A 287 3.44 -7.74 -11.04
C ASP A 287 2.36 -6.64 -11.05
N MET A 288 2.45 -5.65 -10.15
CA MET A 288 1.50 -4.52 -10.09
C MET A 288 1.71 -3.46 -11.18
N GLY A 289 2.84 -3.48 -11.90
CA GLY A 289 3.20 -2.45 -12.90
C GLY A 289 2.11 -2.22 -13.98
N PRO A 290 1.64 -3.27 -14.69
CA PRO A 290 0.63 -3.13 -15.74
C PRO A 290 -0.68 -2.49 -15.25
N ILE A 291 -1.23 -2.94 -14.12
CA ILE A 291 -2.49 -2.41 -13.60
C ILE A 291 -2.36 -0.97 -13.08
N ILE A 292 -1.20 -0.61 -12.50
CA ILE A 292 -0.90 0.76 -12.11
C ILE A 292 -0.90 1.65 -13.36
N THR A 293 -0.22 1.23 -14.43
CA THR A 293 -0.21 1.98 -15.70
C THR A 293 -1.63 2.15 -16.24
N GLU A 294 -2.45 1.11 -16.25
CA GLU A 294 -3.84 1.21 -16.71
C GLU A 294 -4.68 2.21 -15.91
N TYR A 295 -4.61 2.19 -14.57
CA TYR A 295 -5.29 3.17 -13.74
C TYR A 295 -4.75 4.59 -13.91
N GLU A 296 -3.43 4.75 -14.15
CA GLU A 296 -2.86 6.06 -14.49
C GLU A 296 -3.48 6.61 -15.77
N TRP A 297 -3.68 5.78 -16.79
CA TRP A 297 -4.36 6.20 -18.02
C TRP A 297 -5.82 6.55 -17.80
N LEU A 298 -6.53 5.73 -17.03
CA LEU A 298 -7.92 6.00 -16.67
C LEU A 298 -8.05 7.35 -15.96
N CYS A 299 -7.26 7.60 -14.91
CA CYS A 299 -7.27 8.86 -14.18
C CYS A 299 -7.04 10.04 -15.12
N LYS A 300 -6.01 9.93 -15.98
CA LYS A 300 -5.70 10.99 -16.95
C LYS A 300 -6.85 11.21 -17.92
N TYR A 301 -7.56 10.16 -18.34
CA TYR A 301 -8.77 10.27 -19.18
C TYR A 301 -9.93 10.94 -18.48
N VAL A 302 -10.29 10.47 -17.28
CA VAL A 302 -11.41 10.99 -16.48
C VAL A 302 -11.22 12.49 -16.21
N TYR A 303 -10.03 12.91 -15.78
CA TYR A 303 -9.77 14.32 -15.46
C TYR A 303 -9.58 15.24 -16.68
N ALA A 304 -9.14 14.69 -17.82
CA ALA A 304 -9.00 15.46 -19.06
C ALA A 304 -10.35 15.68 -19.76
N SER A 305 -11.24 14.68 -19.79
CA SER A 305 -12.49 14.73 -20.53
C SER A 305 -13.45 15.85 -20.09
N GLN A 306 -14.15 16.50 -21.03
CA GLN A 306 -15.09 17.60 -20.76
C GLN A 306 -16.37 17.15 -20.05
N ASP A 307 -16.91 15.98 -20.41
CA ASP A 307 -18.27 15.59 -20.03
C ASP A 307 -18.39 14.79 -18.73
N ASN A 308 -17.26 14.52 -18.05
CA ASN A 308 -17.18 13.69 -16.82
C ASN A 308 -18.21 12.54 -16.77
N PRO A 309 -18.38 11.73 -17.84
CA PRO A 309 -19.16 10.53 -17.70
C PRO A 309 -18.38 9.62 -16.75
N TYR A 310 -19.07 9.05 -15.77
CA TYR A 310 -18.52 7.96 -14.98
C TYR A 310 -17.97 6.89 -15.94
N VAL A 311 -16.67 6.66 -15.91
CA VAL A 311 -15.95 5.65 -16.69
C VAL A 311 -15.08 4.88 -15.72
N ASP A 312 -15.39 3.60 -15.55
CA ASP A 312 -14.55 2.64 -14.84
C ASP A 312 -13.46 2.08 -15.76
N LEU A 313 -12.52 1.35 -15.19
CA LEU A 313 -11.43 0.71 -15.93
C LEU A 313 -11.95 -0.27 -16.97
N ALA A 314 -12.97 -1.06 -16.64
CA ALA A 314 -13.55 -2.05 -17.54
C ALA A 314 -14.21 -1.41 -18.78
N SER A 315 -14.82 -0.24 -18.65
CA SER A 315 -15.36 0.53 -19.77
C SER A 315 -14.27 1.27 -20.52
N PHE A 316 -13.25 1.78 -19.84
CA PHE A 316 -12.10 2.42 -20.45
C PHE A 316 -11.32 1.47 -21.36
N GLN A 317 -11.06 0.24 -20.91
CA GLN A 317 -10.37 -0.80 -21.69
C GLN A 317 -11.10 -1.19 -23.00
N LYS A 318 -12.40 -0.89 -23.12
CA LYS A 318 -13.19 -1.17 -24.34
C LYS A 318 -13.12 -0.03 -25.36
N LYS A 319 -12.59 1.14 -24.98
CA LYS A 319 -12.45 2.29 -25.87
C LYS A 319 -11.35 2.02 -26.87
N SER A 320 -11.57 2.41 -28.12
CA SER A 320 -10.53 2.49 -29.12
C SER A 320 -9.51 3.58 -28.77
N ASN A 321 -8.30 3.46 -29.31
CA ASN A 321 -7.27 4.50 -29.16
C ASN A 321 -7.78 5.88 -29.62
N TYR A 322 -8.61 5.92 -30.67
CA TYR A 322 -9.25 7.14 -31.15
C TYR A 322 -10.16 7.78 -30.10
N GLU A 323 -11.09 7.02 -29.51
CA GLU A 323 -12.00 7.52 -28.46
C GLU A 323 -11.26 7.96 -27.20
N VAL A 324 -10.17 7.27 -26.85
CA VAL A 324 -9.31 7.68 -25.74
C VAL A 324 -8.69 9.04 -26.06
N LEU A 325 -8.05 9.18 -27.22
CA LEU A 325 -7.41 10.43 -27.66
C LEU A 325 -8.40 11.60 -27.76
N GLU A 326 -9.59 11.37 -28.33
CA GLU A 326 -10.65 12.37 -28.42
C GLU A 326 -11.04 12.90 -27.04
N GLY A 327 -11.23 12.01 -26.05
CA GLY A 327 -11.55 12.42 -24.68
C GLY A 327 -10.41 13.19 -24.02
N LEU A 328 -9.16 12.77 -24.24
CA LEU A 328 -7.97 13.44 -23.71
C LEU A 328 -7.78 14.86 -24.26
N LEU A 329 -8.05 15.05 -25.54
CA LEU A 329 -7.91 16.33 -26.23
C LEU A 329 -9.19 17.17 -26.18
N SER A 330 -10.22 16.75 -25.45
CA SER A 330 -11.50 17.46 -25.42
C SER A 330 -11.39 18.92 -24.94
N LYS A 331 -10.42 19.28 -24.09
CA LYS A 331 -10.16 20.65 -23.62
C LYS A 331 -9.14 21.42 -24.48
N THR A 332 -8.62 20.78 -25.52
CA THR A 332 -7.60 21.32 -26.39
C THR A 332 -8.21 21.98 -27.63
N SER A 333 -7.55 23.01 -28.14
CA SER A 333 -7.95 23.73 -29.37
C SER A 333 -6.83 23.73 -30.39
N ALA A 334 -7.13 24.04 -31.66
CA ALA A 334 -6.10 24.19 -32.69
C ALA A 334 -4.98 25.19 -32.32
N LYS A 335 -5.25 26.15 -31.43
CA LYS A 335 -4.25 27.12 -30.96
C LYS A 335 -3.36 26.61 -29.83
N THR A 336 -3.86 25.66 -29.04
CA THR A 336 -3.21 25.17 -27.83
C THR A 336 -2.71 23.74 -27.98
N ILE A 337 -3.11 23.02 -29.02
CA ILE A 337 -2.84 21.58 -29.21
C ILE A 337 -1.38 21.22 -29.14
N VAL A 338 -0.53 22.06 -29.70
CA VAL A 338 0.91 21.88 -29.62
C VAL A 338 1.30 21.98 -28.14
N ASP A 339 1.15 23.14 -27.50
CA ASP A 339 1.54 23.35 -26.10
C ASP A 339 0.89 22.36 -25.09
N ASP A 340 -0.39 22.03 -25.27
CA ASP A 340 -1.15 21.11 -24.40
C ASP A 340 -0.58 19.69 -24.45
N MET A 341 -0.16 19.22 -25.62
CA MET A 341 0.50 17.90 -25.78
C MET A 341 1.86 17.85 -25.09
N PHE A 342 2.48 19.01 -24.82
CA PHE A 342 3.84 19.10 -24.28
C PHE A 342 3.95 19.47 -22.81
N HIS A 343 3.06 20.32 -22.29
CA HIS A 343 3.13 20.80 -20.90
C HIS A 343 3.02 19.69 -19.85
N HIS A 344 2.45 18.55 -20.22
CA HIS A 344 2.23 17.43 -19.32
C HIS A 344 3.26 16.30 -19.47
N HIS A 345 4.36 16.49 -20.23
CA HIS A 345 5.38 15.45 -20.52
C HIS A 345 4.77 14.15 -21.08
N ARG A 346 3.80 14.26 -22.00
CA ARG A 346 2.98 13.17 -22.50
C ARG A 346 3.50 12.57 -23.81
N LEU A 347 4.74 12.12 -23.81
CA LEU A 347 5.33 11.46 -24.99
C LEU A 347 4.47 10.27 -25.46
N ASP A 348 3.85 9.57 -24.51
CA ASP A 348 2.90 8.50 -24.72
C ASP A 348 1.68 8.95 -25.55
N TRP A 349 1.11 10.11 -25.25
CA TRP A 349 0.02 10.71 -26.03
C TRP A 349 0.46 11.12 -27.42
N CYS A 350 1.63 11.76 -27.50
CA CYS A 350 2.20 12.16 -28.77
C CYS A 350 2.42 10.95 -29.69
N CYS A 351 2.92 9.83 -29.16
CA CYS A 351 3.06 8.59 -29.90
C CYS A 351 1.70 8.11 -30.43
N LEU A 352 0.68 8.02 -29.58
CA LEU A 352 -0.66 7.58 -30.00
C LEU A 352 -1.26 8.48 -31.09
N VAL A 353 -1.12 9.81 -30.97
CA VAL A 353 -1.60 10.75 -31.99
C VAL A 353 -0.87 10.55 -33.31
N CYS A 354 0.47 10.44 -33.28
CA CYS A 354 1.28 10.27 -34.49
C CYS A 354 1.07 8.88 -35.13
N GLU A 355 0.91 7.83 -34.34
CA GLU A 355 0.63 6.47 -34.79
C GLU A 355 -0.72 6.38 -35.50
N ASN A 356 -1.75 7.06 -34.99
CA ASN A 356 -3.06 7.19 -35.63
C ASN A 356 -3.10 8.31 -36.71
N SER A 357 -1.94 8.85 -37.09
CA SER A 357 -1.78 9.80 -38.19
C SER A 357 -0.83 9.28 -39.28
N LYS A 358 -0.37 8.02 -39.18
CA LYS A 358 0.58 7.44 -40.13
C LYS A 358 0.08 7.52 -41.57
N PRO A 359 0.98 7.69 -42.55
CA PRO A 359 0.63 7.70 -43.97
C PRO A 359 -0.04 6.42 -44.49
N THR A 360 0.13 5.31 -43.76
CA THR A 360 -0.47 4.02 -44.06
C THR A 360 -1.95 3.93 -43.69
N ILE A 361 -2.47 4.92 -42.95
CA ILE A 361 -3.88 5.04 -42.55
C ILE A 361 -4.61 5.91 -43.59
N ASP A 362 -5.86 5.56 -43.90
CA ASP A 362 -6.72 6.35 -44.79
C ASP A 362 -6.92 7.77 -44.26
N ILE A 363 -6.87 8.78 -45.14
CA ILE A 363 -6.85 10.20 -44.75
C ILE A 363 -8.08 10.64 -43.92
N GLU A 364 -9.22 9.97 -44.07
CA GLU A 364 -10.42 10.28 -43.30
C GLU A 364 -10.35 9.80 -41.85
N ASP A 365 -9.54 8.77 -41.59
CA ASP A 365 -9.36 8.17 -40.27
C ASP A 365 -8.16 8.75 -39.52
N ARG A 366 -7.34 9.58 -40.18
CA ARG A 366 -6.17 10.23 -39.56
C ARG A 366 -6.60 11.37 -38.63
N ILE A 367 -5.90 11.47 -37.50
CA ILE A 367 -6.01 12.63 -36.59
C ILE A 367 -5.35 13.86 -37.23
N ILE A 368 -4.10 13.73 -37.68
CA ILE A 368 -3.38 14.76 -38.45
C ILE A 368 -3.45 14.37 -39.92
N LYS A 369 -4.21 15.15 -40.70
CA LYS A 369 -4.47 14.87 -42.12
C LYS A 369 -3.33 15.31 -43.05
N ASP A 370 -2.57 16.32 -42.66
CA ASP A 370 -1.49 16.88 -43.47
C ASP A 370 -0.13 16.28 -43.07
N ASP A 371 0.55 15.68 -44.05
CA ASP A 371 1.83 15.00 -43.84
C ASP A 371 2.96 15.99 -43.45
N PHE A 372 2.91 17.24 -43.90
CA PHE A 372 3.90 18.24 -43.50
C PHE A 372 3.74 18.60 -42.03
N ASP A 373 2.50 18.84 -41.59
CA ASP A 373 2.22 19.14 -40.19
C ASP A 373 2.54 17.96 -39.27
N LEU A 374 2.33 16.71 -39.71
CA LEU A 374 2.79 15.52 -38.97
C LEU A 374 4.33 15.53 -38.80
N SER A 375 5.10 15.73 -39.88
CA SER A 375 6.56 15.81 -39.81
C SER A 375 7.03 16.94 -38.91
N ARG A 376 6.45 18.14 -39.06
CA ARG A 376 6.79 19.32 -38.25
C ARG A 376 6.50 19.08 -36.78
N LEU A 377 5.36 18.46 -36.46
CA LEU A 377 4.99 18.13 -35.09
C LEU A 377 5.98 17.11 -34.50
N VAL A 378 6.26 16.00 -35.17
CA VAL A 378 7.23 14.99 -34.72
C VAL A 378 8.60 15.62 -34.46
N LEU A 379 9.12 16.41 -35.39
CA LEU A 379 10.40 17.12 -35.20
C LEU A 379 10.35 18.07 -33.99
N SER A 380 9.25 18.79 -33.82
CA SER A 380 9.06 19.67 -32.66
C SER A 380 9.04 18.89 -31.36
N ILE A 381 8.40 17.72 -31.33
CA ILE A 381 8.38 16.83 -30.16
C ILE A 381 9.79 16.38 -29.80
N LEU A 382 10.50 15.82 -30.78
CA LEU A 382 11.79 15.18 -30.58
C LEU A 382 12.87 16.18 -30.13
N TYR A 383 12.92 17.38 -30.73
CA TYR A 383 13.96 18.37 -30.42
C TYR A 383 13.68 19.26 -29.21
N SER A 384 12.44 19.31 -28.73
CA SER A 384 12.10 20.03 -27.49
C SER A 384 12.02 19.12 -26.26
N ASN A 385 12.11 17.80 -26.43
CA ASN A 385 12.14 16.84 -25.33
C ASN A 385 13.54 16.72 -24.68
N ASP A 386 13.60 16.22 -23.45
CA ASP A 386 14.83 16.00 -22.70
C ASP A 386 15.61 14.73 -23.11
N GLY A 387 15.04 13.89 -23.98
CA GLY A 387 15.69 12.70 -24.54
C GLY A 387 15.64 11.48 -23.60
N SER A 388 14.74 11.48 -22.63
CA SER A 388 14.72 10.50 -21.53
C SER A 388 14.14 9.13 -21.89
N ASN A 389 13.39 8.99 -22.99
CA ASN A 389 12.70 7.73 -23.34
C ASN A 389 12.85 7.36 -24.83
N MET A 390 13.91 6.61 -25.15
CA MET A 390 14.24 6.21 -26.53
C MET A 390 13.13 5.45 -27.24
N ASP A 391 12.36 4.60 -26.53
CA ASP A 391 11.26 3.85 -27.14
C ASP A 391 10.23 4.79 -27.79
N HIS A 392 9.83 5.83 -27.06
CA HIS A 392 8.91 6.83 -27.58
C HIS A 392 9.51 7.64 -28.74
N LEU A 393 10.81 7.97 -28.69
CA LEU A 393 11.46 8.71 -29.76
C LEU A 393 11.49 7.91 -31.07
N VAL A 394 11.77 6.60 -30.98
CA VAL A 394 11.77 5.68 -32.13
C VAL A 394 10.35 5.54 -32.67
N ARG A 395 9.35 5.31 -31.82
CA ARG A 395 7.94 5.22 -32.23
C ARG A 395 7.47 6.47 -32.97
N LEU A 396 7.85 7.66 -32.49
CA LEU A 396 7.56 8.93 -33.16
C LEU A 396 8.25 9.04 -34.52
N PHE A 397 9.52 8.64 -34.62
CA PHE A 397 10.26 8.62 -35.89
C PHE A 397 9.61 7.69 -36.91
N GLU A 398 9.13 6.52 -36.49
CA GLU A 398 8.40 5.56 -37.34
C GLU A 398 7.05 6.06 -37.84
N CYS A 399 6.57 7.21 -37.36
CA CYS A 399 5.36 7.85 -37.85
C CYS A 399 5.60 8.80 -39.03
N LEU A 400 6.87 9.13 -39.33
CA LEU A 400 7.21 10.14 -40.32
C LEU A 400 6.88 9.69 -41.75
N PRO A 401 6.27 10.57 -42.57
CA PRO A 401 6.04 10.31 -43.98
C PRO A 401 7.31 10.31 -44.81
N ILE A 402 7.24 9.58 -45.93
CA ILE A 402 8.25 9.65 -47.00
C ILE A 402 7.69 10.57 -48.07
N PHE A 403 8.39 11.67 -48.33
CA PHE A 403 8.03 12.59 -49.41
C PHE A 403 8.63 12.10 -50.75
N PRO A 404 7.92 12.27 -51.87
CA PRO A 404 8.49 12.01 -53.18
C PRO A 404 9.62 12.99 -53.47
N ASP A 405 10.58 12.60 -54.32
CA ASP A 405 11.68 13.47 -54.74
C ASP A 405 11.15 14.75 -55.40
N THR A 406 11.12 15.82 -54.62
CA THR A 406 10.69 17.16 -55.04
C THR A 406 11.88 18.10 -55.13
N PRO A 407 11.97 18.92 -56.19
CA PRO A 407 12.99 19.97 -56.26
C PRO A 407 12.78 20.99 -55.15
N GLN A 408 13.90 21.52 -54.62
CA GLN A 408 13.90 22.58 -53.61
C GLN A 408 13.08 23.79 -54.08
N GLN A 409 12.25 24.33 -53.20
CA GLN A 409 11.51 25.57 -53.44
C GLN A 409 12.33 26.80 -52.97
N ASP A 410 12.10 27.94 -53.61
CA ASP A 410 12.73 29.21 -53.22
C ASP A 410 12.33 29.59 -51.78
N ASN A 411 13.31 29.87 -50.92
CA ASN A 411 13.16 30.19 -49.49
C ASN A 411 12.69 29.05 -48.58
N GLU A 412 12.75 27.80 -49.03
CA GLU A 412 12.46 26.64 -48.19
C GLU A 412 13.53 26.46 -47.11
N MET A 413 13.10 26.25 -45.87
CA MET A 413 14.01 25.96 -44.76
C MET A 413 14.56 24.52 -44.89
N ILE A 414 15.89 24.41 -44.97
CA ILE A 414 16.60 23.13 -45.17
C ILE A 414 17.52 22.74 -44.01
N ASP A 415 17.91 23.71 -43.17
CA ASP A 415 18.90 23.49 -42.11
C ASP A 415 18.23 23.37 -40.74
N MET A 416 18.36 22.18 -40.15
CA MET A 416 17.82 21.86 -38.84
C MET A 416 18.40 22.75 -37.73
N ALA A 417 19.64 23.24 -37.83
CA ALA A 417 20.23 24.10 -36.81
C ALA A 417 19.48 25.44 -36.63
N THR A 418 18.72 25.87 -37.65
CA THR A 418 17.92 27.09 -37.57
C THR A 418 16.74 27.00 -36.60
N ILE A 419 16.34 25.79 -36.17
CA ILE A 419 15.33 25.62 -35.11
C ILE A 419 15.90 25.80 -33.71
N LEU A 420 17.23 25.73 -33.53
CA LEU A 420 17.88 25.72 -32.22
C LEU A 420 17.41 26.85 -31.28
N PRO A 421 17.26 28.12 -31.73
CA PRO A 421 16.78 29.21 -30.87
C PRO A 421 15.37 29.01 -30.31
N TYR A 422 14.58 28.14 -30.94
CA TYR A 422 13.19 27.88 -30.62
C TYR A 422 12.97 26.57 -29.84
N THR A 423 14.01 25.74 -29.68
CA THR A 423 13.94 24.43 -28.99
C THR A 423 13.55 24.53 -27.51
N SER A 424 13.49 25.74 -26.95
CA SER A 424 12.95 26.01 -25.62
C SER A 424 11.46 25.68 -25.49
N THR A 425 10.71 25.74 -26.60
CA THR A 425 9.29 25.38 -26.63
C THR A 425 8.96 24.63 -27.93
N PRO A 426 8.21 23.53 -27.86
CA PRO A 426 7.78 22.79 -29.04
C PRO A 426 6.96 23.62 -30.03
N LEU A 427 6.07 24.51 -29.56
CA LEU A 427 5.34 25.43 -30.44
C LEU A 427 6.27 26.40 -31.17
N GLY A 428 7.35 26.84 -30.52
CA GLY A 428 8.40 27.62 -31.16
C GLY A 428 9.04 26.87 -32.32
N VAL A 429 9.43 25.60 -32.10
CA VAL A 429 10.00 24.74 -33.15
C VAL A 429 9.00 24.51 -34.28
N PHE A 430 7.75 24.19 -33.94
CA PHE A 430 6.69 23.94 -34.92
C PHE A 430 6.46 25.15 -35.81
N THR A 431 6.42 26.33 -35.21
CA THR A 431 6.24 27.61 -35.92
C THR A 431 7.43 27.90 -36.83
N ALA A 432 8.66 27.64 -36.39
CA ALA A 432 9.85 27.82 -37.22
C ALA A 432 9.85 26.89 -38.46
N LEU A 433 9.38 25.65 -38.28
CA LEU A 433 9.31 24.64 -39.33
C LEU A 433 8.17 24.84 -40.34
N GLN A 434 7.28 25.83 -40.16
CA GLN A 434 6.21 26.13 -41.12
C GLN A 434 6.73 26.51 -42.52
N SER A 435 7.97 27.01 -42.59
CA SER A 435 8.65 27.34 -43.86
C SER A 435 9.39 26.17 -44.51
N ALA A 436 9.45 25.01 -43.85
CA ALA A 436 10.03 23.79 -44.41
C ALA A 436 8.97 23.06 -45.25
N GLY A 437 9.30 22.76 -46.51
CA GLY A 437 8.50 21.93 -47.41
C GLY A 437 9.04 20.51 -47.50
N ALA A 438 8.62 19.77 -48.54
CA ALA A 438 9.00 18.37 -48.73
C ALA A 438 10.52 18.15 -48.81
N PHE A 439 11.25 19.02 -49.51
CA PHE A 439 12.69 18.87 -49.68
C PHE A 439 13.44 19.14 -48.37
N GLY A 440 13.09 20.25 -47.70
CA GLY A 440 13.68 20.62 -46.41
C GLY A 440 13.38 19.61 -45.31
N LEU A 441 12.14 19.13 -45.22
CA LEU A 441 11.75 18.13 -44.23
C LEU A 441 12.45 16.79 -44.49
N THR A 442 12.65 16.38 -45.74
CA THR A 442 13.41 15.15 -46.05
C THR A 442 14.85 15.24 -45.52
N LEU A 443 15.55 16.35 -45.81
CA LEU A 443 16.91 16.57 -45.29
C LEU A 443 16.95 16.60 -43.77
N MET A 444 15.95 17.22 -43.14
CA MET A 444 15.85 17.25 -41.69
C MET A 444 15.62 15.86 -41.09
N MET A 445 14.74 15.05 -41.67
CA MET A 445 14.49 13.69 -41.20
C MET A 445 15.72 12.79 -41.34
N ASP A 446 16.54 12.97 -42.38
CA ASP A 446 17.82 12.28 -42.53
C ASP A 446 18.81 12.66 -41.40
N VAL A 447 18.88 13.94 -41.05
CA VAL A 447 19.69 14.41 -39.91
C VAL A 447 19.19 13.82 -38.59
N LEU A 448 17.87 13.81 -38.38
CA LEU A 448 17.23 13.20 -37.22
C LEU A 448 17.59 11.72 -37.08
N GLN A 449 17.58 10.95 -38.16
CA GLN A 449 17.96 9.54 -38.13
C GLN A 449 19.37 9.32 -37.59
N GLY A 450 20.32 10.18 -38.00
CA GLY A 450 21.70 10.16 -37.48
C GLY A 450 21.79 10.49 -35.98
N HIS A 451 21.02 11.49 -35.53
CA HIS A 451 20.96 11.86 -34.12
C HIS A 451 20.34 10.74 -33.26
N LEU A 452 19.21 10.15 -33.70
CA LEU A 452 18.56 9.05 -33.00
C LEU A 452 19.47 7.82 -32.90
N SER A 453 20.17 7.47 -33.98
CA SER A 453 21.13 6.35 -33.98
C SER A 453 22.24 6.56 -32.95
N SER A 454 22.73 7.78 -32.81
CA SER A 454 23.75 8.12 -31.81
C SER A 454 23.19 8.17 -30.39
N ALA A 455 21.95 8.65 -30.23
CA ALA A 455 21.26 8.72 -28.95
C ALA A 455 20.93 7.33 -28.39
N GLU A 456 20.53 6.38 -29.25
CA GLU A 456 20.26 5.00 -28.89
C GLU A 456 21.51 4.31 -28.31
N VAL A 457 22.67 4.51 -28.94
CA VAL A 457 23.96 4.01 -28.43
C VAL A 457 24.27 4.58 -27.06
N LEU A 458 24.11 5.90 -26.86
CA LEU A 458 24.33 6.53 -25.56
C LEU A 458 23.36 6.05 -24.48
N ALA A 459 22.09 5.82 -24.84
CA ALA A 459 21.05 5.37 -23.92
C ALA A 459 21.32 3.95 -23.40
N ARG A 460 21.89 3.05 -24.23
CA ARG A 460 22.32 1.70 -23.81
C ARG A 460 23.26 1.73 -22.60
N TYR A 461 24.07 2.78 -22.49
CA TYR A 461 25.03 2.99 -21.40
C TYR A 461 24.61 4.09 -20.42
N HIS A 462 23.31 4.36 -20.31
CA HIS A 462 22.71 5.31 -19.36
C HIS A 462 23.21 6.77 -19.50
N SER A 463 23.82 7.12 -20.65
CA SER A 463 24.46 8.43 -20.90
C SER A 463 23.72 9.28 -21.92
N HIS A 464 22.40 9.29 -21.83
CA HIS A 464 21.53 10.05 -22.75
C HIS A 464 21.78 11.57 -22.68
N VAL A 465 21.55 12.23 -23.81
CA VAL A 465 21.53 13.69 -23.96
C VAL A 465 20.32 14.08 -24.80
N PRO A 466 19.73 15.27 -24.60
CA PRO A 466 18.57 15.70 -25.39
C PRO A 466 18.95 15.90 -26.86
N LEU A 467 18.03 15.66 -27.81
CA LEU A 467 18.34 15.74 -29.24
C LEU A 467 18.79 17.14 -29.70
N ARG A 468 18.35 18.22 -29.02
CA ARG A 468 18.88 19.58 -29.27
C ARG A 468 20.39 19.70 -29.04
N TRP A 469 20.98 18.87 -28.19
CA TRP A 469 22.42 18.87 -27.91
C TRP A 469 23.25 18.61 -29.18
N TYR A 470 22.72 17.81 -30.11
CA TYR A 470 23.35 17.48 -31.38
C TYR A 470 23.34 18.65 -32.38
N LEU A 471 22.43 19.60 -32.20
CA LEU A 471 22.36 20.84 -33.01
C LEU A 471 23.29 21.93 -32.49
N GLU A 472 23.69 21.85 -31.22
CA GLU A 472 24.59 22.81 -30.59
C GLU A 472 26.06 22.52 -30.93
N GLU A 473 26.87 23.56 -31.08
CA GLU A 473 28.31 23.36 -31.20
C GLU A 473 28.94 22.99 -29.84
N GLN A 474 29.32 21.72 -29.70
CA GLN A 474 29.87 21.21 -28.45
C GLN A 474 31.37 21.49 -28.32
N SER A 475 31.82 21.81 -27.09
CA SER A 475 33.24 21.93 -26.80
C SER A 475 33.90 20.55 -26.67
N ALA A 476 35.20 20.45 -26.96
CA ALA A 476 35.95 19.20 -26.76
C ALA A 476 35.86 18.70 -25.30
N LYS A 477 35.82 19.64 -24.34
CA LYS A 477 35.63 19.32 -22.93
C LYS A 477 34.25 18.70 -22.65
N SER A 478 33.19 19.23 -23.26
CA SER A 478 31.82 18.69 -23.10
C SER A 478 31.73 17.26 -23.64
N GLN A 479 32.28 17.02 -24.83
CA GLN A 479 32.35 15.68 -25.44
C GLN A 479 33.16 14.71 -24.56
N GLN A 480 34.29 15.16 -24.00
CA GLN A 480 35.12 14.35 -23.10
C GLN A 480 34.38 13.96 -21.81
N GLN A 481 33.59 14.88 -21.25
CA GLN A 481 32.77 14.61 -20.06
C GLN A 481 31.68 13.58 -20.36
N LEU A 482 31.02 13.67 -21.52
CA LEU A 482 30.01 12.69 -21.96
C LEU A 482 30.65 11.31 -22.21
N CYS A 483 31.78 11.28 -22.90
CA CYS A 483 32.55 10.06 -23.16
C CYS A 483 32.98 9.37 -21.85
N THR A 484 33.46 10.15 -20.88
CA THR A 484 33.78 9.64 -19.52
C THR A 484 32.55 9.07 -18.82
N ARG A 485 31.40 9.73 -18.92
CA ARG A 485 30.15 9.28 -18.30
C ARG A 485 29.67 7.96 -18.91
N MET A 486 29.67 7.87 -20.24
CA MET A 486 29.31 6.65 -20.97
C MET A 486 30.19 5.48 -20.53
N ALA A 487 31.50 5.67 -20.50
CA ALA A 487 32.44 4.64 -20.07
C ALA A 487 32.25 4.24 -18.59
N SER A 488 31.95 5.17 -17.70
CA SER A 488 31.85 4.90 -16.25
C SER A 488 30.51 4.30 -15.83
N GLN A 489 29.44 4.57 -16.57
CA GLN A 489 28.10 4.05 -16.27
C GLN A 489 27.80 2.72 -16.98
N ALA A 490 28.55 2.37 -18.03
CA ALA A 490 28.30 1.19 -18.86
C ALA A 490 28.12 -0.10 -18.05
N ALA A 491 28.94 -0.34 -17.03
CA ALA A 491 28.91 -1.56 -16.22
C ALA A 491 28.15 -1.42 -14.88
N GLY A 492 27.20 -0.48 -14.77
CA GLY A 492 26.40 -0.24 -13.56
C GLY A 492 26.97 0.82 -12.61
N GLY A 493 28.01 1.53 -13.03
CA GLY A 493 28.68 2.56 -12.23
C GLY A 493 29.84 2.02 -11.40
N VAL A 494 30.82 2.88 -11.11
CA VAL A 494 32.07 2.54 -10.38
C VAL A 494 31.79 1.97 -8.98
N GLU A 495 30.70 2.38 -8.34
CA GLU A 495 30.32 1.90 -7.00
C GLU A 495 29.80 0.45 -6.99
N SER A 496 29.35 -0.05 -8.15
CA SER A 496 28.84 -1.42 -8.31
C SER A 496 29.91 -2.44 -8.70
N GLY A 497 31.16 -2.01 -8.91
CA GLY A 497 32.26 -2.89 -9.33
C GLY A 497 32.02 -3.59 -10.67
N GLY A 498 31.28 -2.97 -11.59
CA GLY A 498 31.08 -3.53 -12.93
C GLY A 498 30.02 -4.63 -13.05
N SER A 499 29.15 -4.79 -12.05
CA SER A 499 28.15 -5.88 -11.95
C SER A 499 27.21 -6.09 -13.15
N HIS A 500 27.18 -5.18 -14.12
CA HIS A 500 26.37 -5.29 -15.32
C HIS A 500 27.10 -5.88 -16.53
N PHE A 501 28.43 -5.89 -16.54
CA PHE A 501 29.24 -6.47 -17.62
C PHE A 501 29.94 -7.72 -17.09
N ASP A 502 29.42 -8.88 -17.50
CA ASP A 502 29.92 -10.18 -17.04
C ASP A 502 30.93 -10.80 -18.02
N ARG A 503 31.07 -10.25 -19.24
CA ARG A 503 31.88 -10.82 -20.33
C ARG A 503 32.81 -9.81 -21.00
N ASP A 504 33.95 -10.30 -21.49
CA ASP A 504 34.88 -9.53 -22.34
C ASP A 504 34.19 -8.93 -23.59
N ASP A 505 33.15 -9.60 -24.09
CA ASP A 505 32.39 -9.16 -25.27
C ASP A 505 31.65 -7.84 -25.00
N ASP A 506 31.13 -7.63 -23.78
CA ASP A 506 30.39 -6.42 -23.40
C ASP A 506 31.31 -5.17 -23.41
N TRP A 507 32.55 -5.35 -22.93
CA TRP A 507 33.59 -4.32 -22.95
C TRP A 507 34.09 -4.01 -24.36
N ARG A 508 34.15 -5.01 -25.24
CA ARG A 508 34.50 -4.79 -26.65
C ARG A 508 33.42 -4.01 -27.38
N GLU A 509 32.15 -4.35 -27.15
CA GLU A 509 31.01 -3.64 -27.71
C GLU A 509 31.01 -2.17 -27.28
N LEU A 510 31.25 -1.89 -25.99
CA LEU A 510 31.39 -0.52 -25.49
C LEU A 510 32.49 0.25 -26.23
N LEU A 511 33.67 -0.34 -26.41
CA LEU A 511 34.77 0.32 -27.11
C LEU A 511 34.44 0.59 -28.58
N ASP A 512 33.85 -0.40 -29.26
CA ASP A 512 33.43 -0.27 -30.65
C ASP A 512 32.39 0.85 -30.81
N ASP A 513 31.41 0.94 -29.90
CA ASP A 513 30.41 2.00 -29.90
C ASP A 513 31.00 3.38 -29.56
N MET A 514 31.95 3.47 -28.62
CA MET A 514 32.68 4.72 -28.35
C MET A 514 33.50 5.19 -29.56
N ILE A 515 34.13 4.28 -30.29
CA ILE A 515 34.86 4.59 -31.53
C ILE A 515 33.87 5.00 -32.63
N ARG A 516 32.74 4.30 -32.76
CA ARG A 516 31.69 4.61 -33.73
C ARG A 516 31.11 6.00 -33.52
N LEU A 517 30.88 6.40 -32.28
CA LEU A 517 30.39 7.74 -31.93
C LEU A 517 31.38 8.87 -32.25
N ARG A 518 32.64 8.57 -32.58
CA ARG A 518 33.60 9.56 -33.12
C ARG A 518 33.33 9.88 -34.60
N ASP A 519 32.87 8.89 -35.37
CA ASP A 519 32.53 8.98 -36.80
C ASP A 519 33.51 9.84 -37.62
N ASP A 520 34.79 9.45 -37.64
CA ASP A 520 35.87 10.15 -38.36
C ASP A 520 35.94 11.67 -38.12
N GLY A 521 35.57 12.12 -36.92
CA GLY A 521 35.60 13.53 -36.52
C GLY A 521 34.27 14.27 -36.70
N LYS A 522 33.22 13.59 -37.19
CA LYS A 522 31.89 14.16 -37.45
C LYS A 522 30.83 13.75 -36.41
N GLY A 523 31.13 12.78 -35.56
CA GLY A 523 30.18 12.25 -34.58
C GLY A 523 30.14 13.01 -33.25
N VAL A 524 29.39 12.47 -32.30
CA VAL A 524 29.23 12.97 -30.92
C VAL A 524 30.57 13.19 -30.21
N PHE A 525 31.57 12.36 -30.50
CA PHE A 525 32.94 12.46 -29.97
C PHE A 525 33.95 12.98 -31.01
N GLY A 526 33.48 13.63 -32.07
CA GLY A 526 34.31 14.02 -33.20
C GLY A 526 35.48 14.97 -32.88
N LYS A 527 35.38 15.77 -31.81
CA LYS A 527 36.47 16.66 -31.35
C LYS A 527 37.47 15.95 -30.42
N LEU A 528 37.29 14.67 -30.12
CA LEU A 528 38.21 13.87 -29.30
C LEU A 528 39.18 13.08 -30.18
N ASP A 529 40.45 13.10 -29.80
CA ASP A 529 41.45 12.20 -30.37
C ASP A 529 41.17 10.75 -29.93
N SER A 530 41.40 9.79 -30.82
CA SER A 530 41.23 8.36 -30.51
C SER A 530 42.01 7.92 -29.27
N ALA A 531 43.18 8.53 -29.04
CA ALA A 531 43.99 8.26 -27.85
C ALA A 531 43.26 8.63 -26.55
N ILE A 532 42.51 9.73 -26.54
CA ILE A 532 41.74 10.20 -25.38
C ILE A 532 40.56 9.25 -25.12
N ILE A 533 39.86 8.81 -26.18
CA ILE A 533 38.76 7.84 -26.06
C ILE A 533 39.27 6.52 -25.47
N LEU A 534 40.40 6.01 -25.96
CA LEU A 534 41.05 4.81 -25.43
C LEU A 534 41.49 4.98 -23.98
N GLU A 535 42.10 6.13 -23.63
CA GLU A 535 42.50 6.44 -22.25
C GLU A 535 41.30 6.43 -21.30
N ILE A 536 40.20 7.05 -21.69
CA ILE A 536 38.95 7.06 -20.91
C ILE A 536 38.40 5.65 -20.74
N PHE A 537 38.33 4.87 -21.83
CA PHE A 537 37.86 3.49 -21.81
C PHE A 537 38.68 2.63 -20.84
N PHE A 538 40.01 2.60 -20.99
CA PHE A 538 40.89 1.80 -20.13
C PHE A 538 40.87 2.30 -18.69
N SER A 539 40.78 3.60 -18.46
CA SER A 539 40.66 4.17 -17.12
C SER A 539 39.36 3.73 -16.43
N SER A 540 38.26 3.59 -17.19
CA SER A 540 36.99 3.09 -16.65
C SER A 540 37.04 1.59 -16.38
N LEU A 541 37.57 0.81 -17.33
CA LEU A 541 37.76 -0.64 -17.20
C LEU A 541 38.57 -0.98 -15.95
N LEU A 542 39.69 -0.29 -15.73
CA LEU A 542 40.54 -0.47 -14.54
C LEU A 542 39.90 -0.04 -13.22
N ARG A 543 38.83 0.76 -13.26
CA ARG A 543 38.08 1.17 -12.06
C ARG A 543 36.92 0.23 -11.75
N CYS A 544 36.47 -0.54 -12.74
CA CYS A 544 35.39 -1.51 -12.60
C CYS A 544 35.89 -2.94 -12.37
N ALA A 545 37.11 -3.26 -12.81
CA ALA A 545 37.86 -4.48 -12.46
C ALA A 545 38.51 -4.38 -11.08
#